data_AF-A0A956RN98-F1
#
_entry.id   AF-A0A956RN98-F1
#
_cell.length_a   1.000
_cell.length_b   1.000
_cell.length_c   1.000
_cell.angle_alpha   90.00
_cell.angle_beta   90.00
_cell.angle_gamma   90.00
#
_symmetry.space_group_name_H-M   'P 1'
#
loop_
_entity.id
_entity.type
_entity.pdbx_description
1 polymer ?
#
loop_
_entity_poly.entity_id
_entity_poly.type
_entity_poly.pdbx_seq_one_letter_code
_entity_poly.pdbx_strand_id
1 'polypeptide(L)'
;MDFTGTPGQSGTPAHPGAPGLAQLHPEAVRQVAEAVRKSLLHDLVDIGWAPNPQTPMSGRWKAGEMILKPTSGQEKSIPLESFFRKVVLARERLRVLEQKINNHPKLDDEDRLELQKYLAQIYGSFTTFNVLFEERADWFVGQKSDR
;
A
#
# COMPACT_ATOMS: atom_id res chain seq x y z
N MET A 1 -33.07 -24.83 78.39
CA MET A 1 -31.70 -24.32 78.24
C MET A 1 -31.70 -23.41 77.04
N ASP A 2 -31.63 -22.11 77.30
CA ASP A 2 -31.27 -21.08 76.33
C ASP A 2 -29.90 -21.39 75.71
N PHE A 3 -29.68 -20.99 74.45
CA PHE A 3 -28.49 -20.23 74.03
C PHE A 3 -28.67 -19.72 72.59
N THR A 4 -28.91 -18.42 72.53
CA THR A 4 -28.64 -17.40 71.51
C THR A 4 -27.81 -17.76 70.27
N GLY A 5 -28.24 -17.23 69.12
CA GLY A 5 -27.35 -16.51 68.20
C GLY A 5 -27.30 -17.02 66.76
N THR A 6 -27.94 -16.29 65.84
CA THR A 6 -27.45 -16.20 64.47
C THR A 6 -27.56 -14.75 63.98
N PRO A 7 -26.43 -14.06 63.74
CA PRO A 7 -26.40 -12.78 63.08
C PRO A 7 -26.21 -12.96 61.57
N GLY A 8 -26.57 -11.92 60.81
CA GLY A 8 -25.96 -11.68 59.51
C GLY A 8 -26.95 -11.61 58.35
N GLN A 9 -27.49 -10.40 58.15
CA GLN A 9 -27.94 -9.97 56.83
C GLN A 9 -26.79 -10.18 55.83
N SER A 10 -27.03 -10.93 54.77
CA SER A 10 -26.27 -10.82 53.52
C SER A 10 -27.26 -10.49 52.41
N GLY A 11 -27.55 -9.19 52.27
CA GLY A 11 -28.11 -8.68 51.04
C GLY A 11 -27.09 -8.86 49.93
N THR A 12 -27.29 -9.85 49.08
CA THR A 12 -26.58 -9.92 47.79
C THR A 12 -27.12 -8.78 46.94
N PRO A 13 -26.31 -7.77 46.53
CA PRO A 13 -26.79 -6.84 45.54
C PRO A 13 -26.92 -7.60 44.22
N ALA A 14 -28.12 -7.59 43.63
CA ALA A 14 -28.31 -8.01 42.26
C ALA A 14 -27.39 -7.12 41.40
N HIS A 15 -26.29 -7.71 40.92
CA HIS A 15 -25.43 -7.05 39.94
C HIS A 15 -26.29 -6.87 38.68
N PRO A 16 -26.47 -5.64 38.17
CA PRO A 16 -27.10 -5.48 36.86
C PRO A 16 -26.20 -6.22 35.88
N GLY A 17 -26.75 -7.25 35.23
CA GLY A 17 -26.03 -8.01 34.22
C GLY A 17 -25.39 -7.03 33.28
N ALA A 18 -24.05 -7.02 33.26
CA ALA A 18 -23.30 -6.27 32.27
C ALA A 18 -23.93 -6.63 30.92
N PRO A 19 -24.42 -5.65 30.13
CA PRO A 19 -24.96 -5.97 28.81
C PRO A 19 -23.84 -6.68 28.07
N GLY A 20 -24.05 -7.98 27.90
CA GLY A 20 -23.08 -8.87 27.31
C GLY A 20 -22.74 -8.34 25.93
N LEU A 21 -21.56 -8.74 25.47
CA LEU A 21 -21.03 -8.61 24.11
C LEU A 21 -21.91 -9.30 23.04
N ALA A 22 -23.21 -9.47 23.31
CA ALA A 22 -24.19 -10.04 22.45
C ALA A 22 -24.64 -8.98 21.43
N GLN A 23 -24.26 -9.28 20.18
CA GLN A 23 -24.75 -8.70 18.94
C GLN A 23 -24.01 -7.44 18.50
N LEU A 24 -22.70 -7.59 18.26
CA LEU A 24 -22.12 -6.86 17.14
C LEU A 24 -22.92 -7.23 15.89
N HIS A 25 -23.68 -6.27 15.37
CA HIS A 25 -24.45 -6.45 14.14
C HIS A 25 -23.49 -6.91 13.02
N PRO A 26 -23.85 -7.94 12.22
CA PRO A 26 -22.94 -8.47 11.19
C PRO A 26 -22.39 -7.39 10.25
N GLU A 27 -23.17 -6.35 9.99
CA GLU A 27 -22.75 -5.18 9.20
C GLU A 27 -21.66 -4.36 9.90
N ALA A 28 -21.75 -4.16 11.22
CA ALA A 28 -20.74 -3.45 11.99
C ALA A 28 -19.40 -4.21 11.99
N VAL A 29 -19.45 -5.54 12.14
CA VAL A 29 -18.25 -6.40 12.04
C VAL A 29 -17.64 -6.30 10.64
N ARG A 30 -18.46 -6.29 9.59
CA ARG A 30 -18.00 -6.17 8.21
C ARG A 30 -17.37 -4.79 7.94
N GLN A 31 -17.97 -3.72 8.41
CA GLN A 31 -17.43 -2.35 8.28
C GLN A 31 -16.09 -2.22 8.99
N VAL A 32 -15.96 -2.77 10.21
CA VAL A 32 -14.69 -2.80 10.95
C VAL A 32 -13.64 -3.62 10.19
N ALA A 33 -14.01 -4.81 9.69
CA ALA A 33 -13.09 -5.64 8.92
C ALA A 33 -12.61 -4.96 7.62
N GLU A 34 -13.49 -4.23 6.93
CA GLU A 34 -13.12 -3.43 5.75
C GLU A 34 -12.21 -2.25 6.11
N ALA A 35 -12.49 -1.53 7.20
CA ALA A 35 -11.66 -0.44 7.67
C ALA A 35 -10.25 -0.93 8.06
N VAL A 36 -10.16 -2.04 8.80
CA VAL A 36 -8.88 -2.67 9.17
C VAL A 36 -8.13 -3.14 7.92
N ARG A 37 -8.80 -3.79 6.97
CA ARG A 37 -8.19 -4.21 5.70
C ARG A 37 -7.64 -3.01 4.93
N LYS A 38 -8.40 -1.91 4.85
CA LYS A 38 -7.99 -0.69 4.14
C LYS A 38 -6.79 -0.03 4.81
N SER A 39 -6.80 0.09 6.14
CA SER A 39 -5.67 0.63 6.91
C SER A 39 -4.42 -0.24 6.76
N LEU A 40 -4.57 -1.56 6.89
CA LEU A 40 -3.45 -2.49 6.73
C LEU A 40 -2.89 -2.43 5.30
N LEU A 41 -3.74 -2.38 4.28
CA LEU A 41 -3.28 -2.22 2.90
C LEU A 41 -2.55 -0.89 2.71
N HIS A 42 -3.02 0.20 3.32
CA HIS A 42 -2.33 1.48 3.30
C HIS A 42 -0.93 1.37 3.93
N ASP A 43 -0.83 0.80 5.13
CA ASP A 43 0.45 0.64 5.82
C ASP A 43 1.39 -0.30 5.05
N LEU A 44 0.85 -1.38 4.48
CA LEU A 44 1.61 -2.30 3.63
C LEU A 44 2.08 -1.63 2.34
N VAL A 45 1.30 -0.73 1.76
CA VAL A 45 1.70 0.10 0.61
C VAL A 45 2.79 1.08 1.00
N ASP A 46 2.67 1.74 2.15
CA ASP A 46 3.64 2.72 2.63
C ASP A 46 5.02 2.08 2.85
N ILE A 47 5.04 0.88 3.43
CA ILE A 47 6.27 0.09 3.62
C ILE A 47 6.67 -0.72 2.37
N GLY A 48 5.93 -0.59 1.25
CA GLY A 48 6.20 -1.22 -0.04
C GLY A 48 5.82 -2.71 -0.16
N TRP A 49 5.27 -3.32 0.87
CA TRP A 49 4.91 -4.75 0.86
C TRP A 49 3.60 -5.09 0.13
N ALA A 50 2.77 -4.09 -0.22
CA ALA A 50 1.57 -4.27 -1.03
C ALA A 50 1.51 -3.24 -2.17
N PRO A 51 0.93 -3.59 -3.34
CA PRO A 51 0.78 -2.64 -4.44
C PRO A 51 -0.25 -1.57 -4.09
N ASN A 52 0.08 -0.28 -4.31
CA ASN A 52 -0.89 0.82 -4.19
C ASN A 52 -1.94 0.68 -5.31
N PRO A 53 -3.21 0.35 -5.00
CA PRO A 53 -4.20 0.14 -6.04
C PRO A 53 -4.76 1.45 -6.63
N GLN A 54 -4.31 2.62 -6.17
CA GLN A 54 -4.98 3.89 -6.45
C GLN A 54 -4.10 5.00 -7.03
N THR A 55 -2.92 4.73 -7.59
CA THR A 55 -2.19 5.79 -8.31
C THR A 55 -3.02 6.27 -9.51
N PRO A 56 -3.47 7.54 -9.54
CA PRO A 56 -4.37 8.03 -10.57
C PRO A 56 -3.63 8.30 -11.89
N MET A 57 -4.20 7.79 -12.99
CA MET A 57 -3.74 8.12 -14.34
C MET A 57 -4.31 9.48 -14.76
N SER A 58 -3.49 10.25 -15.48
CA SER A 58 -3.91 11.56 -15.93
C SER A 58 -5.13 11.52 -16.85
N GLY A 59 -6.08 12.43 -16.61
CA GLY A 59 -7.37 12.46 -17.30
C GLY A 59 -7.27 12.43 -18.83
N ARG A 60 -6.25 13.08 -19.40
CA ARG A 60 -6.04 13.16 -20.86
C ARG A 60 -5.71 11.82 -21.55
N TRP A 61 -5.30 10.81 -20.78
CA TRP A 61 -4.89 9.49 -21.30
C TRP A 61 -5.94 8.41 -21.07
N LYS A 62 -7.06 8.72 -20.42
CA LYS A 62 -8.16 7.77 -20.14
C LYS A 62 -8.79 7.29 -21.44
N ALA A 63 -9.10 5.99 -21.49
CA ALA A 63 -9.57 5.24 -22.65
C ALA A 63 -8.67 5.35 -23.89
N GLY A 64 -7.41 5.76 -23.71
CA GLY A 64 -6.43 5.84 -24.79
C GLY A 64 -5.73 4.51 -25.04
N GLU A 65 -5.02 4.43 -26.16
CA GLU A 65 -4.26 3.24 -26.56
C GLU A 65 -2.83 3.60 -26.97
N MET A 66 -1.88 2.74 -26.61
CA MET A 66 -0.52 2.76 -27.13
C MET A 66 -0.44 1.86 -28.35
N ILE A 67 -0.05 2.42 -29.49
CA ILE A 67 0.13 1.68 -30.74
C ILE A 67 1.62 1.36 -30.93
N LEU A 68 1.97 0.08 -30.90
CA LEU A 68 3.29 -0.40 -31.29
C LEU A 68 3.28 -0.63 -32.80
N LYS A 69 4.00 0.25 -33.51
CA LYS A 69 4.14 0.20 -34.96
C LYS A 69 5.50 -0.40 -35.34
N PRO A 70 5.54 -1.66 -35.81
CA PRO A 70 6.79 -2.25 -36.26
C PRO A 70 7.19 -1.70 -37.64
N THR A 71 8.47 -1.84 -38.00
CA THR A 71 8.96 -1.52 -39.36
C THR A 71 8.32 -2.42 -40.42
N SER A 72 7.89 -3.63 -40.04
CA SER A 72 7.15 -4.57 -40.89
C SER A 72 6.18 -5.41 -40.05
N GLY A 73 5.04 -5.80 -40.62
CA GLY A 73 4.00 -6.59 -39.93
C GLY A 73 2.83 -5.74 -39.41
N GLN A 74 1.97 -6.35 -38.58
CA GLN A 74 0.77 -5.70 -38.05
C GLN A 74 1.07 -4.85 -36.82
N GLU A 75 0.40 -3.70 -36.74
CA GLU A 75 0.40 -2.86 -35.55
C GLU A 75 -0.24 -3.59 -34.37
N LYS A 76 0.26 -3.31 -33.16
CA LYS A 76 -0.32 -3.85 -31.92
C LYS A 76 -0.82 -2.71 -31.05
N SER A 77 -2.13 -2.72 -30.78
CA SER A 77 -2.73 -1.81 -29.80
C SER A 77 -2.65 -2.39 -28.38
N ILE A 78 -2.36 -1.52 -27.41
CA ILE A 78 -2.31 -1.83 -25.99
C ILE A 78 -3.08 -0.72 -25.24
N PRO A 79 -4.14 -1.03 -24.47
CA PRO A 79 -4.84 -0.03 -23.67
C PRO A 79 -3.91 0.68 -22.69
N LEU A 80 -3.98 2.02 -22.64
CA LEU A 80 -3.09 2.82 -21.79
C LEU A 80 -3.27 2.52 -20.30
N GLU A 81 -4.48 2.19 -19.85
CA GLU A 81 -4.71 1.77 -18.46
C GLU A 81 -3.95 0.49 -18.13
N SER A 82 -3.90 -0.46 -19.06
CA SER A 82 -3.17 -1.72 -18.88
C SER A 82 -1.66 -1.48 -18.87
N PHE A 83 -1.18 -0.58 -19.72
CA PHE A 83 0.23 -0.18 -19.72
C PHE A 83 0.59 0.58 -18.44
N PHE A 84 -0.20 1.57 -18.05
CA PHE A 84 -0.01 2.39 -16.85
C PHE A 84 0.01 1.54 -15.59
N ARG A 85 -0.90 0.56 -15.43
CA ARG A 85 -0.84 -0.40 -14.33
C ARG A 85 0.51 -1.12 -14.24
N LYS A 86 1.12 -1.48 -15.37
CA LYS A 86 2.45 -2.11 -15.37
C LYS A 86 3.55 -1.13 -14.95
N VAL A 87 3.46 0.13 -15.36
CA VAL A 87 4.37 1.20 -14.93
C VAL A 87 4.29 1.43 -13.42
N VAL A 88 3.08 1.51 -12.87
CA VAL A 88 2.85 1.63 -11.42
C VAL A 88 3.43 0.42 -10.66
N LEU A 89 3.21 -0.81 -11.15
CA LEU A 89 3.80 -2.00 -10.56
C LEU A 89 5.33 -2.01 -10.61
N ALA A 90 5.94 -1.49 -11.68
CA ALA A 90 7.39 -1.35 -11.78
C ALA A 90 7.93 -0.37 -10.74
N ARG A 91 7.28 0.80 -10.56
CA ARG A 91 7.61 1.78 -9.52
C ARG A 91 7.61 1.14 -8.13
N GLU A 92 6.59 0.34 -7.85
CA GLU A 92 6.46 -0.31 -6.54
C GLU A 92 7.59 -1.33 -6.29
N ARG A 93 7.89 -2.16 -7.29
CA ARG A 93 9.00 -3.12 -7.18
C ARG A 93 10.34 -2.43 -6.96
N LEU A 94 10.56 -1.27 -7.58
CA LEU A 94 11.77 -0.48 -7.37
C LEU A 94 11.82 0.11 -5.95
N ARG A 95 10.69 0.60 -5.41
CA ARG A 95 10.62 1.06 -4.01
C ARG A 95 10.96 -0.05 -3.03
N VAL A 96 10.43 -1.25 -3.23
CA VAL A 96 10.75 -2.42 -2.41
C VAL A 96 12.21 -2.78 -2.50
N LEU A 97 12.78 -2.74 -3.71
CA LEU A 97 14.20 -3.01 -3.90
C LEU A 97 15.06 -1.98 -3.16
N GLU A 98 14.72 -0.69 -3.23
CA GLU A 98 15.38 0.38 -2.47
C GLU A 98 15.38 0.10 -0.97
N GLN A 99 14.21 -0.21 -0.42
CA GLN A 99 14.06 -0.51 1.00
C GLN A 99 14.88 -1.74 1.40
N LYS A 100 14.91 -2.78 0.57
CA LYS A 100 15.74 -3.97 0.82
C LYS A 100 17.22 -3.64 0.82
N ILE A 101 17.70 -2.81 -0.11
CA ILE A 101 19.10 -2.36 -0.16
C ILE A 101 19.45 -1.54 1.09
N ASN A 102 18.59 -0.61 1.47
CA ASN A 102 18.80 0.26 2.64
C ASN A 102 18.89 -0.53 3.96
N ASN A 103 18.10 -1.59 4.09
CA ASN A 103 18.02 -2.41 5.31
C ASN A 103 18.82 -3.71 5.24
N HIS A 104 19.64 -3.92 4.20
CA HIS A 104 20.35 -5.18 4.03
C HIS A 104 21.50 -5.30 5.06
N PRO A 105 21.49 -6.32 5.92
CA PRO A 105 22.42 -6.40 7.06
C PRO A 105 23.87 -6.74 6.67
N LYS A 106 24.08 -7.20 5.43
CA LYS A 106 25.40 -7.64 4.93
C LYS A 106 25.99 -6.73 3.84
N LEU A 107 25.29 -5.65 3.46
CA LEU A 107 25.84 -4.68 2.52
C LEU A 107 26.66 -3.67 3.32
N ASP A 108 27.92 -3.48 2.92
CA ASP A 108 28.71 -2.37 3.41
C ASP A 108 28.25 -1.04 2.77
N ASP A 109 28.83 0.06 3.23
CA ASP A 109 28.38 1.39 2.83
C ASP A 109 28.77 1.74 1.38
N GLU A 110 29.87 1.18 0.86
CA GLU A 110 30.33 1.42 -0.52
C GLU A 110 29.42 0.70 -1.51
N ASP A 111 29.17 -0.59 -1.30
CA ASP A 111 28.25 -1.38 -2.12
C ASP A 111 26.83 -0.80 -2.06
N ARG A 112 26.37 -0.38 -0.87
CA ARG A 112 25.05 0.24 -0.72
C ARG A 112 24.95 1.51 -1.55
N LEU A 113 25.97 2.37 -1.52
CA LEU A 113 26.01 3.61 -2.29
C LEU A 113 26.01 3.33 -3.80
N GLU A 114 26.78 2.35 -4.27
CA GLU A 114 26.80 1.96 -5.69
C GLU A 114 25.42 1.50 -6.16
N LEU A 115 24.78 0.61 -5.39
CA LEU A 115 23.44 0.11 -5.69
C LEU A 115 22.38 1.22 -5.67
N GLN A 116 22.45 2.14 -4.70
CA GLN A 116 21.57 3.31 -4.63
C GLN A 116 21.75 4.22 -5.85
N LYS A 117 22.99 4.45 -6.29
CA LYS A 117 23.29 5.22 -7.50
C LYS A 117 22.71 4.55 -8.75
N TYR A 118 22.90 3.24 -8.88
CA TYR A 118 22.33 2.49 -10.01
C TYR A 118 20.80 2.52 -10.00
N LEU A 119 20.19 2.38 -8.82
CA LEU A 119 18.74 2.47 -8.66
C LEU A 119 18.22 3.86 -9.08
N ALA A 120 18.90 4.94 -8.71
CA ALA A 120 18.55 6.29 -9.13
C ALA A 120 18.63 6.49 -10.66
N GLN A 121 19.56 5.80 -11.34
CA GLN A 121 19.61 5.77 -12.81
C GLN A 121 18.42 4.99 -13.40
N ILE A 122 18.04 3.87 -12.78
CA ILE A 122 16.83 3.12 -13.17
C ILE A 122 15.60 4.01 -13.04
N TYR A 123 15.40 4.71 -11.91
CA TYR A 123 14.32 5.69 -11.76
C TYR A 123 14.34 6.75 -12.87
N GLY A 124 15.52 7.25 -13.22
CA GLY A 124 15.73 8.18 -14.34
C GLY A 124 15.21 7.64 -15.69
N SER A 125 15.41 6.36 -15.98
CA SER A 125 14.96 5.71 -17.22
C SER A 125 13.43 5.64 -17.36
N PHE A 126 12.69 5.69 -16.25
CA PHE A 126 11.23 5.68 -16.25
C PHE A 126 10.58 7.07 -16.31
N THR A 127 11.37 8.15 -16.24
CA THR A 127 10.86 9.54 -16.22
C THR A 127 10.02 9.91 -17.45
N THR A 128 10.27 9.27 -18.61
CA THR A 128 9.44 9.41 -19.82
C THR A 128 7.96 9.11 -19.57
N PHE A 129 7.65 8.19 -18.66
CA PHE A 129 6.28 7.80 -18.35
C PHE A 129 5.59 8.72 -17.33
N ASN A 130 6.28 9.72 -16.75
CA ASN A 130 5.70 10.70 -15.83
C ASN A 130 4.48 11.43 -16.43
N VAL A 131 4.46 11.56 -17.76
CA VAL A 131 3.36 12.13 -18.55
C VAL A 131 2.00 11.47 -18.29
N LEU A 132 2.01 10.20 -17.85
CA LEU A 132 0.82 9.38 -17.59
C LEU A 132 0.24 9.57 -16.18
N PHE A 133 1.00 10.11 -15.22
CA PHE A 133 0.57 10.30 -13.85
C PHE A 133 -0.21 11.61 -13.71
N GLU A 134 -1.30 11.60 -12.93
CA GLU A 134 -2.02 12.82 -12.57
C GLU A 134 -1.22 13.66 -11.58
N GLU A 135 -0.67 13.03 -10.55
CA GLU A 135 0.02 13.70 -9.45
C GLU A 135 1.54 13.69 -9.61
N ARG A 136 2.18 14.83 -9.35
CA ARG A 136 3.66 14.93 -9.37
C ARG A 136 4.34 14.12 -8.28
N ALA A 137 3.66 13.87 -7.17
CA ALA A 137 4.18 13.04 -6.08
C ALA A 137 4.42 11.58 -6.50
N ASP A 138 3.71 11.12 -7.54
CA ASP A 138 3.85 9.77 -8.06
C ASP A 138 4.90 9.63 -9.17
N TRP A 139 5.51 10.74 -9.59
CA TRP A 139 6.51 10.74 -10.65
C TRP A 139 7.76 9.94 -10.26
N PHE A 140 8.35 9.29 -11.27
CA PHE A 140 9.72 8.81 -11.16
C PHE A 140 10.66 10.02 -11.09
N VAL A 141 11.59 9.98 -10.14
CA VAL A 141 12.64 11.00 -9.97
C VAL A 141 13.98 10.29 -10.02
N GLY A 142 14.74 10.51 -11.09
CA GLY A 142 16.12 10.03 -11.20
C GLY A 142 17.13 11.10 -10.84
N GLN A 143 18.42 10.77 -10.98
CA GLN A 143 19.47 11.78 -10.95
C GLN A 143 19.26 12.78 -12.09
N LYS A 144 19.30 14.09 -11.77
CA LYS A 144 19.39 15.11 -12.81
C LYS A 144 20.71 14.88 -13.53
N SER A 145 20.64 14.55 -14.82
CA SER A 145 21.80 14.66 -15.69
C SER A 145 22.18 16.14 -15.75
N ASP A 146 23.26 16.54 -15.07
CA ASP A 146 23.95 17.79 -15.37
C ASP A 146 24.36 17.70 -16.85
N ARG A 147 23.62 18.40 -17.70
CA ARG A 147 23.96 18.64 -19.11
C ARG A 147 24.03 20.14 -19.32
#